data_AF-A0A0A1NS10-F1
#
_entry.id   AF-A0A0A1NS10-F1
#
_cell.length_a   1.000
_cell.length_b   1.000
_cell.length_c   1.000
_cell.angle_alpha   90.00
_cell.angle_beta   90.00
_cell.angle_gamma   90.00
#
_symmetry.space_group_name_H-M   'P 1'
#
loop_
_entity.id
_entity.type
_entity.pdbx_description
1 polymer ?
#
loop_
_entity_poly.entity_id
_entity_poly.type
_entity_poly.pdbx_seq_one_letter_code
_entity_poly.pdbx_strand_id
1 'polypeptide(L)'
;MVIKRKRRRIEDGLSDEEEDPYTLINIEDILSPIEVPTDIVRRPALRRILRSTQIDALAKTSMEFIEGEKNFNKVLCRLSAILHQDDPRYLDLTFDRTPAQIKKYKEDTEAAKAAAATLTAAKNESDAVDDLDPKELAEKVEKTCVPLEAKKEDDEPKELEEEDYTEEGVDVEARSIVKRVKELLLENINYSNEYMSCLQEARNKLCKASMQKEALWKELLSAAKEEDRRNKAFEGREYN
;
A
#
# COMPACT_ATOMS: atom_id res chain seq x y z
N MET A 1 4.78 21.49 22.23
CA MET A 1 5.99 21.43 23.09
C MET A 1 7.13 22.10 22.33
N VAL A 2 7.49 23.34 22.69
CA VAL A 2 8.48 24.14 21.95
C VAL A 2 9.84 23.97 22.60
N ILE A 3 10.80 23.36 21.90
CA ILE A 3 12.15 23.12 22.43
C ILE A 3 12.93 24.44 22.40
N LYS A 4 13.01 25.12 23.55
CA LYS A 4 13.85 26.31 23.73
C LYS A 4 15.32 25.90 23.78
N ARG A 5 16.08 26.13 22.70
CA ARG A 5 17.55 26.01 22.72
C ARG A 5 18.14 27.19 23.49
N LYS A 6 18.92 26.90 24.53
CA LYS A 6 19.67 27.86 25.33
C LYS A 6 20.84 28.40 24.48
N ARG A 7 20.70 29.59 23.89
CA ARG A 7 21.81 30.31 23.24
C ARG A 7 22.81 30.75 24.29
N ARG A 8 24.10 30.44 24.09
CA ARG A 8 25.20 31.03 24.87
C ARG A 8 25.30 32.50 24.47
N ARG A 9 25.39 33.37 25.48
CA ARG A 9 25.67 34.80 25.33
C ARG A 9 27.15 34.94 24.98
N ILE A 10 27.45 35.49 23.81
CA ILE A 10 28.79 35.98 23.47
C ILE A 10 28.64 37.50 23.52
N GLU A 11 29.48 38.14 24.35
CA GLU A 11 29.44 39.56 24.65
C GLU A 11 29.88 40.42 23.46
N ASP A 12 29.31 41.62 23.41
CA ASP A 12 29.47 42.67 22.39
C ASP A 12 30.93 43.00 22.08
N GLY A 13 31.25 42.92 20.79
CA GLY A 13 32.38 43.56 20.13
C GLY A 13 31.96 43.95 18.73
N LEU A 14 31.03 44.91 18.62
CA LEU A 14 30.58 45.51 17.36
C LEU A 14 31.77 46.13 16.61
N SER A 15 32.28 45.41 15.61
CA SER A 15 32.97 45.98 14.47
C SER A 15 32.03 45.87 13.28
N ASP A 16 31.65 47.02 12.76
CA ASP A 16 30.65 47.25 11.72
C ASP A 16 31.26 46.92 10.35
N GLU A 17 30.92 45.75 9.79
CA GLU A 17 30.94 45.42 8.36
C GLU A 17 30.24 44.06 8.20
N GLU A 18 29.00 44.10 7.67
CA GLU A 18 28.14 42.98 7.25
C GLU A 18 28.75 41.57 7.41
N GLU A 19 28.47 40.92 8.55
CA GLU A 19 28.89 39.54 8.78
C GLU A 19 28.18 38.63 7.77
N ASP A 20 28.89 38.33 6.69
CA ASP A 20 28.41 37.50 5.60
C ASP A 20 27.83 36.21 6.19
N PRO A 21 26.51 35.96 6.01
CA PRO A 21 25.83 34.81 6.61
C PRO A 21 26.39 33.46 6.15
N TYR A 22 27.27 33.46 5.14
CA TYR A 22 27.95 32.28 4.62
C TYR A 22 29.35 32.02 5.22
N THR A 23 29.90 32.91 6.07
CA THR A 23 31.22 32.74 6.71
C THR A 23 31.34 31.49 7.59
N LEU A 24 30.21 31.03 8.16
CA LEU A 24 30.15 29.79 8.94
C LEU A 24 30.07 28.52 8.07
N ILE A 25 29.86 28.67 6.76
CA ILE A 25 29.76 27.57 5.81
C ILE A 25 31.13 27.40 5.16
N ASN A 26 31.82 26.32 5.52
CA ASN A 26 33.11 25.99 4.93
C ASN A 26 32.91 25.42 3.52
N ILE A 27 32.77 26.30 2.52
CA ILE A 27 32.44 25.95 1.13
C ILE A 27 33.49 24.99 0.55
N GLU A 28 34.77 25.18 0.89
CA GLU A 28 35.85 24.28 0.48
C GLU A 28 35.69 22.86 1.02
N ASP A 29 35.25 22.65 2.26
CA ASP A 29 35.02 21.30 2.80
C ASP A 29 33.83 20.60 2.09
N ILE A 30 32.83 21.38 1.67
CA ILE A 30 31.64 20.86 1.00
C ILE A 30 31.92 20.52 -0.46
N LEU A 31 32.61 21.41 -1.18
CA LEU A 31 32.79 21.32 -2.64
C LEU A 31 34.14 20.73 -3.06
N SER A 32 35.09 20.54 -2.15
CA SER A 32 36.35 19.87 -2.49
C SER A 32 36.06 18.45 -3.00
N PRO A 33 36.78 17.97 -4.02
CA PRO A 33 36.70 16.58 -4.44
C PRO A 33 37.11 15.65 -3.29
N ILE A 34 36.66 14.39 -3.33
CA ILE A 34 37.13 13.36 -2.40
C ILE A 34 38.48 12.89 -2.91
N GLU A 35 39.55 13.14 -2.16
CA GLU A 35 40.92 12.74 -2.55
C GLU A 35 41.27 11.37 -1.95
N VAL A 36 40.90 11.15 -0.68
CA VAL A 36 41.18 9.91 0.04
C VAL A 36 39.87 9.29 0.55
N PRO A 37 39.71 7.96 0.51
CA PRO A 37 38.51 7.31 1.05
C PRO A 37 38.17 7.67 2.51
N THR A 38 39.18 8.01 3.32
CA THR A 38 39.02 8.41 4.73
C THR A 38 38.31 9.77 4.89
N ASP A 39 38.28 10.62 3.86
CA ASP A 39 37.59 11.92 3.86
C ASP A 39 36.08 11.77 4.08
N ILE A 40 35.51 10.64 3.67
CA ILE A 40 34.10 10.28 3.87
C ILE A 40 33.72 10.29 5.36
N VAL A 41 34.65 9.94 6.25
CA VAL A 41 34.45 9.92 7.71
C VAL A 41 34.52 11.33 8.29
N ARG A 42 35.42 12.16 7.74
CA ARG A 42 35.70 13.53 8.18
C ARG A 42 34.55 14.46 7.80
N ARG A 43 33.99 14.30 6.60
CA ARG A 43 32.89 15.14 6.08
C ARG A 43 31.51 14.75 6.65
N PRO A 44 30.80 15.65 7.36
CA PRO A 44 29.53 15.33 8.00
C PRO A 44 28.41 14.90 7.05
N ALA A 45 28.38 15.45 5.83
CA ALA A 45 27.35 15.13 4.83
C ALA A 45 27.48 13.68 4.33
N LEU A 46 28.69 13.26 3.98
CA LEU A 46 28.99 11.90 3.50
C LEU A 46 28.83 10.87 4.61
N ARG A 47 29.32 11.19 5.82
CA ARG A 47 29.11 10.37 7.02
C ARG A 47 27.63 10.10 7.31
N ARG A 48 26.75 11.09 7.07
CA ARG A 48 25.30 10.95 7.30
C ARG A 48 24.69 9.88 6.39
N ILE A 49 25.16 9.78 5.14
CA ILE A 49 24.66 8.79 4.17
C ILE A 49 24.96 7.37 4.67
N LEU A 50 26.21 7.10 5.07
CA LEU A 50 26.61 5.77 5.57
C LEU A 50 25.99 5.42 6.93
N ARG A 51 25.61 6.41 7.73
CA ARG A 51 24.95 6.20 9.02
C ARG A 51 23.43 6.27 8.99
N SER A 52 22.84 6.53 7.82
CA SER A 52 21.39 6.63 7.66
C SER A 52 20.73 5.29 8.00
N THR A 53 19.65 5.32 8.79
CA THR A 53 18.83 4.15 9.14
C THR A 53 17.76 3.84 8.10
N GLN A 54 17.72 4.60 6.99
CA GLN A 54 16.65 4.49 5.98
C GLN A 54 16.61 3.11 5.32
N ILE A 55 17.76 2.51 5.01
CA ILE A 55 17.83 1.17 4.40
C ILE A 55 17.26 0.11 5.36
N ASP A 56 17.58 0.24 6.65
CA ASP A 56 17.10 -0.70 7.68
C ASP A 56 15.61 -0.54 7.95
N ALA A 57 15.14 0.71 7.98
CA ALA A 57 13.71 1.00 8.08
C ALA A 57 12.94 0.42 6.89
N LEU A 58 13.44 0.63 5.67
CA LEU A 58 12.80 0.10 4.46
C LEU A 58 12.79 -1.43 4.46
N ALA A 59 13.88 -2.08 4.88
CA ALA A 59 13.93 -3.55 4.99
C ALA A 59 12.89 -4.09 5.99
N LYS A 60 12.68 -3.39 7.12
CA LYS A 60 11.64 -3.74 8.10
C LYS A 60 10.23 -3.53 7.53
N THR A 61 9.97 -2.40 6.90
CA THR A 61 8.67 -2.13 6.25
C THR A 61 8.37 -3.15 5.14
N SER A 62 9.36 -3.55 4.34
CA SER A 62 9.18 -4.63 3.37
C SER A 62 8.82 -5.95 4.03
N MET A 63 9.36 -6.25 5.21
CA MET A 63 8.99 -7.44 5.97
C MET A 63 7.52 -7.39 6.44
N GLU A 64 7.09 -6.25 6.97
CA GLU A 64 5.69 -6.02 7.39
C GLU A 64 4.71 -6.21 6.22
N PHE A 65 5.06 -5.70 5.03
CA PHE A 65 4.26 -5.91 3.82
C PHE A 65 4.18 -7.37 3.40
N ILE A 66 5.28 -8.13 3.49
CA ILE A 66 5.28 -9.57 3.20
C ILE A 66 4.38 -10.31 4.18
N GLU A 67 4.41 -9.96 5.47
CA GLU A 67 3.55 -10.60 6.48
C GLU A 67 2.07 -10.26 6.28
N GLY A 68 1.77 -9.00 5.96
CA GLY A 68 0.42 -8.56 5.60
C GLY A 68 -0.11 -9.31 4.39
N GLU A 69 0.69 -9.37 3.32
CA GLU A 69 0.34 -10.05 2.08
C GLU A 69 0.16 -11.56 2.30
N LYS A 70 1.04 -12.19 3.09
CA LYS A 70 0.92 -13.61 3.42
C LYS A 70 -0.39 -13.92 4.16
N ASN A 71 -0.83 -13.01 5.03
CA ASN A 71 -2.11 -13.18 5.72
C ASN A 71 -3.30 -12.96 4.78
N PHE A 72 -3.22 -11.98 3.89
CA PHE A 72 -4.22 -11.78 2.84
C PHE A 72 -4.33 -12.99 1.90
N ASN A 73 -3.19 -13.53 1.46
CA ASN A 73 -3.11 -14.70 0.59
C ASN A 73 -3.75 -15.95 1.24
N LYS A 74 -3.60 -16.15 2.56
CA LYS A 74 -4.31 -17.23 3.28
C LYS A 74 -5.82 -17.09 3.16
N VAL A 75 -6.34 -15.86 3.22
CA VAL A 75 -7.78 -15.59 3.06
C VAL A 75 -8.22 -15.91 1.64
N LEU A 76 -7.46 -15.50 0.62
CA LEU A 76 -7.74 -15.83 -0.78
C LEU A 76 -7.70 -17.35 -1.03
N CYS A 77 -6.68 -18.04 -0.52
CA CYS A 77 -6.57 -19.51 -0.63
C CYS A 77 -7.76 -20.20 0.03
N ARG A 78 -8.21 -19.71 1.20
CA ARG A 78 -9.39 -20.26 1.88
C ARG A 78 -10.66 -20.00 1.09
N LEU A 79 -10.84 -18.79 0.56
CA LEU A 79 -11.97 -18.47 -0.31
C LEU A 79 -11.97 -19.38 -1.55
N SER A 80 -10.80 -19.67 -2.11
CA SER A 80 -10.65 -20.59 -3.24
C SER A 80 -11.11 -21.99 -2.86
N ALA A 81 -10.70 -22.50 -1.69
CA ALA A 81 -11.15 -23.81 -1.19
C ALA A 81 -12.67 -23.87 -1.00
N ILE A 82 -13.30 -22.82 -0.47
CA ILE A 82 -14.75 -22.73 -0.33
C ILE A 82 -15.43 -22.78 -1.71
N LEU A 83 -14.95 -22.00 -2.68
CA LEU A 83 -15.54 -21.98 -4.02
C LEU A 83 -15.36 -23.30 -4.77
N HIS A 84 -14.29 -24.04 -4.51
CA HIS A 84 -14.05 -25.38 -5.06
C HIS A 84 -14.76 -26.50 -4.29
N GLN A 85 -15.49 -26.17 -3.21
CA GLN A 85 -16.15 -27.13 -2.31
C GLN A 85 -15.16 -28.11 -1.63
N ASP A 86 -13.89 -27.69 -1.53
CA ASP A 86 -12.83 -28.45 -0.85
C ASP A 86 -12.79 -28.16 0.66
N ASP A 87 -13.45 -27.08 1.14
CA ASP A 87 -13.52 -26.74 2.57
C ASP A 87 -14.62 -27.56 3.29
N PRO A 88 -14.25 -28.44 4.24
CA PRO A 88 -15.21 -29.32 4.95
C PRO A 88 -16.28 -28.56 5.74
N ARG A 89 -16.05 -27.28 6.08
CA ARG A 89 -17.01 -26.47 6.86
C ARG A 89 -18.13 -25.89 6.01
N TYR A 90 -17.99 -25.93 4.68
CA TYR A 90 -18.82 -25.18 3.74
C TYR A 90 -19.33 -26.05 2.58
N LEU A 91 -19.43 -27.36 2.79
CA LEU A 91 -19.89 -28.33 1.78
C LEU A 91 -21.34 -28.08 1.32
N ASP A 92 -22.18 -27.51 2.18
CA ASP A 92 -23.60 -27.25 1.89
C ASP A 92 -23.84 -26.01 1.01
N LEU A 93 -22.78 -25.28 0.61
CA LEU A 93 -22.90 -24.13 -0.27
C LEU A 93 -23.16 -24.56 -1.71
N THR A 94 -24.38 -24.31 -2.17
CA THR A 94 -24.77 -24.39 -3.57
C THR A 94 -24.76 -22.99 -4.19
N PHE A 95 -24.05 -22.83 -5.31
CA PHE A 95 -23.98 -21.56 -6.03
C PHE A 95 -25.03 -21.44 -7.15
N ASP A 96 -25.82 -22.49 -7.37
CA ASP A 96 -26.94 -22.48 -8.31
C ASP A 96 -28.15 -21.80 -7.66
N ARG A 97 -28.84 -20.91 -8.39
CA ARG A 97 -30.09 -20.30 -7.90
C ARG A 97 -31.22 -21.33 -7.94
N THR A 98 -32.09 -21.29 -6.93
CA THR A 98 -33.33 -22.07 -6.93
C THR A 98 -34.28 -21.54 -8.03
N PRO A 99 -35.24 -22.36 -8.52
CA PRO A 99 -36.18 -21.93 -9.55
C PRO A 99 -36.96 -20.65 -9.21
N ALA A 100 -37.33 -20.48 -7.94
CA ALA A 100 -37.99 -19.28 -7.44
C ALA A 100 -37.07 -18.04 -7.48
N GLN A 101 -35.78 -18.20 -7.15
CA GLN A 101 -34.78 -17.14 -7.24
C GLN A 101 -34.44 -16.77 -8.69
N ILE A 102 -34.46 -17.73 -9.61
CA ILE A 102 -34.27 -17.48 -11.04
C ILE A 102 -35.42 -16.62 -11.58
N LYS A 103 -36.68 -16.97 -11.26
CA LYS A 103 -37.85 -16.18 -11.69
C LYS A 103 -37.77 -14.75 -11.17
N LYS A 104 -37.53 -14.57 -9.87
CA LYS A 104 -37.36 -13.26 -9.25
C LYS A 104 -36.21 -12.44 -9.87
N TYR A 105 -35.06 -13.06 -10.11
CA TYR A 105 -33.92 -12.38 -10.73
C TYR A 105 -34.25 -11.90 -12.15
N LYS A 106 -34.95 -12.70 -12.95
CA LYS A 106 -35.38 -12.28 -14.30
C LYS A 106 -36.30 -11.07 -14.22
N GLU A 107 -37.32 -11.10 -13.36
CA GLU A 107 -38.24 -9.99 -13.11
C GLU A 107 -37.49 -8.70 -12.69
N ASP A 108 -36.57 -8.82 -11.72
CA ASP A 108 -35.76 -7.70 -11.23
C ASP A 108 -34.85 -7.13 -12.35
N THR A 109 -34.24 -7.99 -13.18
CA THR A 109 -33.38 -7.55 -14.29
C THR A 109 -34.17 -6.89 -15.43
N GLU A 110 -35.38 -7.35 -15.71
CA GLU A 110 -36.26 -6.74 -16.71
C GLU A 110 -36.79 -5.40 -16.22
N ALA A 111 -37.20 -5.30 -14.96
CA ALA A 111 -37.58 -4.04 -14.32
C ALA A 111 -36.41 -3.04 -14.34
N ALA A 112 -35.19 -3.48 -14.02
CA ALA A 112 -34.00 -2.63 -14.06
C ALA A 112 -33.65 -2.17 -15.49
N LYS A 113 -33.79 -3.04 -16.50
CA LYS A 113 -33.59 -2.67 -17.91
C LYS A 113 -34.66 -1.71 -18.42
N ALA A 114 -35.92 -1.89 -18.03
CA ALA A 114 -37.01 -0.98 -18.37
C ALA A 114 -36.83 0.40 -17.69
N ALA A 115 -36.41 0.41 -16.42
CA ALA A 115 -36.05 1.64 -15.70
C ALA A 115 -34.85 2.34 -16.36
N ALA A 116 -33.83 1.58 -16.78
CA ALA A 116 -32.68 2.14 -17.51
C ALA A 116 -33.12 2.73 -18.86
N ALA A 117 -33.94 2.03 -19.64
CA ALA A 117 -34.42 2.47 -20.95
C ALA A 117 -35.31 3.72 -20.89
N THR A 118 -36.15 3.83 -19.86
CA THR A 118 -36.96 5.03 -19.62
C THR A 118 -36.09 6.22 -19.20
N LEU A 119 -35.02 5.99 -18.44
CA LEU A 119 -34.04 7.02 -18.09
C LEU A 119 -33.24 7.50 -19.32
N THR A 120 -32.83 6.60 -20.22
CA THR A 120 -32.15 6.99 -21.47
C THR A 120 -33.09 7.66 -22.47
N ALA A 121 -34.36 7.25 -22.54
CA ALA A 121 -35.36 7.91 -23.36
C ALA A 121 -35.62 9.35 -22.89
N ALA A 122 -35.74 9.57 -21.57
CA ALA A 122 -35.90 10.91 -20.99
C ALA A 122 -34.68 11.82 -21.22
N LYS A 123 -33.48 11.25 -21.33
CA LYS A 123 -32.24 12.00 -21.56
C LYS A 123 -32.03 12.43 -23.01
N ASN A 124 -32.68 11.76 -23.97
CA ASN A 124 -32.61 12.11 -25.39
C ASN A 124 -33.63 13.20 -25.79
N GLU A 125 -34.59 13.55 -24.92
CA GLU A 125 -35.55 14.64 -25.16
C GLU A 125 -35.09 16.00 -24.59
N SER A 126 -34.03 16.03 -23.79
CA SER A 126 -33.48 17.25 -23.20
C SER A 126 -32.04 17.52 -23.65
N ASP A 127 -31.85 17.75 -24.96
CA ASP A 127 -30.59 18.34 -25.46
C ASP A 127 -30.85 19.79 -25.89
N ALA A 128 -30.96 20.65 -24.89
CA ALA A 128 -30.78 22.10 -24.98
C ALA A 128 -30.29 22.61 -23.61
N VAL A 129 -28.96 22.62 -23.47
CA VAL A 129 -28.10 23.49 -22.64
C VAL A 129 -28.69 24.10 -21.35
N ASP A 130 -28.15 23.74 -20.18
CA ASP A 130 -27.69 24.76 -19.22
C ASP A 130 -26.78 24.20 -18.12
N ASP A 131 -25.80 25.01 -17.73
CA ASP A 131 -24.75 24.79 -16.73
C ASP A 131 -25.29 24.36 -15.35
N LEU A 132 -24.75 23.29 -14.74
CA LEU A 132 -24.96 22.99 -13.32
C LEU A 132 -23.66 22.61 -12.58
N ASP A 133 -23.36 23.46 -11.60
CA ASP A 133 -22.20 23.57 -10.72
C ASP A 133 -21.96 22.29 -9.85
N PRO A 134 -20.72 21.79 -9.65
CA PRO A 134 -20.42 20.51 -9.00
C PRO A 134 -20.71 20.40 -7.48
N LYS A 135 -21.45 21.34 -6.89
CA LYS A 135 -21.65 21.41 -5.42
C LYS A 135 -22.97 20.82 -4.92
N GLU A 136 -23.98 20.63 -5.76
CA GLU A 136 -25.29 20.11 -5.30
C GLU A 136 -25.40 18.57 -5.25
N LEU A 137 -24.40 17.83 -5.75
CA LEU A 137 -24.43 16.36 -5.75
C LEU A 137 -24.09 15.74 -4.39
N ALA A 138 -23.48 16.50 -3.47
CA ALA A 138 -23.07 16.00 -2.16
C ALA A 138 -24.23 15.91 -1.15
N GLU A 139 -25.26 16.73 -1.29
CA GLU A 139 -26.36 16.80 -0.30
C GLU A 139 -27.43 15.72 -0.49
N LYS A 140 -27.48 15.08 -1.67
CA LYS A 140 -28.47 14.01 -1.97
C LYS A 140 -27.99 12.59 -1.68
N VAL A 141 -26.71 12.37 -1.42
CA VAL A 141 -26.18 11.02 -1.11
C VAL A 141 -26.26 10.70 0.40
N GLU A 142 -26.43 11.70 1.26
CA GLU A 142 -26.49 11.50 2.72
C GLU A 142 -27.88 11.07 3.24
N LYS A 143 -28.93 11.07 2.38
CA LYS A 143 -30.32 10.79 2.79
C LYS A 143 -30.85 9.39 2.46
N THR A 144 -30.01 8.51 1.92
CA THR A 144 -30.39 7.12 1.56
C THR A 144 -29.54 6.09 2.30
N CYS A 145 -29.50 6.20 3.62
CA CYS A 145 -29.11 5.11 4.51
C CYS A 145 -30.14 5.03 5.64
N VAL A 146 -31.10 4.11 5.54
CA VAL A 146 -31.96 3.71 6.67
C VAL A 146 -32.02 2.17 6.72
N PRO A 147 -31.98 1.56 7.92
CA PRO A 147 -31.56 0.17 8.14
C PRO A 147 -32.63 -0.88 7.83
N LEU A 148 -32.19 -2.11 7.54
CA LEU A 148 -33.04 -3.31 7.52
C LEU A 148 -33.57 -3.59 8.94
N GLU A 149 -34.86 -3.37 9.16
CA GLU A 149 -35.61 -4.00 10.26
C GLU A 149 -36.28 -5.29 9.77
N ALA A 150 -36.04 -6.36 10.52
CA ALA A 150 -36.66 -7.66 10.34
C ALA A 150 -38.13 -7.62 10.82
N LYS A 151 -39.07 -7.86 9.90
CA LYS A 151 -40.43 -8.26 10.26
C LYS A 151 -40.59 -9.76 10.09
N LYS A 152 -40.94 -10.42 11.19
CA LYS A 152 -41.54 -11.75 11.23
C LYS A 152 -43.00 -11.59 10.85
N GLU A 153 -43.45 -12.31 9.84
CA GLU A 153 -44.87 -12.60 9.64
C GLU A 153 -45.00 -14.11 9.45
N ASP A 154 -45.76 -14.70 10.35
CA ASP A 154 -46.23 -16.08 10.34
C ASP A 154 -47.23 -16.23 9.20
N ASP A 155 -47.09 -17.26 8.36
CA ASP A 155 -48.20 -17.73 7.52
C ASP A 155 -48.08 -19.24 7.26
N GLU A 156 -49.21 -19.92 7.47
CA GLU A 156 -49.42 -21.37 7.41
C GLU A 156 -49.26 -21.97 5.99
N PRO A 157 -49.04 -23.29 5.88
CA PRO A 157 -48.59 -23.93 4.65
C PRO A 157 -49.71 -24.10 3.63
N LYS A 158 -49.55 -23.52 2.43
CA LYS A 158 -50.33 -23.90 1.24
C LYS A 158 -49.67 -25.05 0.50
N GLU A 159 -50.47 -26.06 0.23
CA GLU A 159 -50.16 -27.30 -0.47
C GLU A 159 -49.49 -27.02 -1.84
N LEU A 160 -48.38 -27.74 -2.08
CA LEU A 160 -47.62 -27.70 -3.33
C LEU A 160 -48.30 -28.60 -4.36
N GLU A 161 -48.87 -28.01 -5.40
CA GLU A 161 -49.14 -28.73 -6.65
C GLU A 161 -47.80 -29.00 -7.36
N GLU A 162 -47.54 -30.29 -7.63
CA GLU A 162 -46.42 -30.76 -8.44
C GLU A 162 -46.60 -30.28 -9.89
N GLU A 163 -45.95 -29.18 -10.27
CA GLU A 163 -45.83 -28.75 -11.66
C GLU A 163 -44.45 -29.13 -12.24
N ASP A 164 -44.50 -30.18 -13.06
CA ASP A 164 -43.73 -30.45 -14.28
C ASP A 164 -42.28 -29.93 -14.36
N TYR A 165 -41.33 -30.82 -14.08
CA TYR A 165 -39.90 -30.62 -14.27
C TYR A 165 -39.56 -30.62 -15.78
N THR A 166 -39.62 -29.46 -16.41
CA THR A 166 -38.93 -29.24 -17.69
C THR A 166 -37.47 -28.87 -17.45
N GLU A 167 -36.57 -29.73 -17.93
CA GLU A 167 -35.11 -29.64 -17.90
C GLU A 167 -34.53 -28.46 -18.72
N GLU A 168 -34.96 -27.21 -18.49
CA GLU A 168 -34.34 -26.01 -19.09
C GLU A 168 -33.58 -25.15 -18.05
N GLY A 169 -33.35 -25.68 -16.85
CA GLY A 169 -33.03 -24.89 -15.65
C GLY A 169 -31.62 -25.00 -15.10
N VAL A 170 -30.57 -25.16 -15.91
CA VAL A 170 -29.22 -24.90 -15.40
C VAL A 170 -29.02 -23.40 -15.37
N ASP A 171 -28.74 -22.80 -14.21
CA ASP A 171 -28.38 -21.37 -14.10
C ASP A 171 -26.96 -21.15 -14.69
N VAL A 172 -26.88 -21.19 -16.02
CA VAL A 172 -25.64 -21.05 -16.80
C VAL A 172 -24.97 -19.70 -16.49
N GLU A 173 -25.75 -18.66 -16.22
CA GLU A 173 -25.26 -17.34 -15.86
C GLU A 173 -24.57 -17.37 -14.49
N ALA A 174 -25.23 -17.88 -13.45
CA ALA A 174 -24.62 -18.01 -12.12
C ALA A 174 -23.36 -18.88 -12.16
N ARG A 175 -23.39 -20.01 -12.89
CA ARG A 175 -22.22 -20.87 -13.07
C ARG A 175 -21.07 -20.15 -13.80
N SER A 176 -21.39 -19.37 -14.82
CA SER A 176 -20.40 -18.54 -15.55
C SER A 176 -19.77 -17.49 -14.63
N ILE A 177 -20.58 -16.82 -13.81
CA ILE A 177 -20.10 -15.84 -12.83
C ILE A 177 -19.18 -16.51 -11.81
N VAL A 178 -19.60 -17.65 -11.23
CA VAL A 178 -18.78 -18.40 -10.26
C VAL A 178 -17.47 -18.86 -10.89
N LYS A 179 -17.50 -19.34 -12.14
CA LYS A 179 -16.30 -19.70 -12.89
C LYS A 179 -15.37 -18.49 -13.06
N ARG A 180 -15.92 -17.33 -13.45
CA ARG A 180 -15.14 -16.11 -13.60
C ARG A 180 -14.51 -15.64 -12.28
N VAL A 181 -15.26 -15.74 -11.17
CA VAL A 181 -14.75 -15.42 -9.83
C VAL A 181 -13.62 -16.37 -9.45
N LYS A 182 -13.74 -17.67 -9.73
CA LYS A 182 -12.66 -18.65 -9.49
C LYS A 182 -11.40 -18.30 -10.28
N GLU A 183 -11.52 -17.97 -11.56
CA GLU A 183 -10.40 -17.55 -12.40
C GLU A 183 -9.70 -16.30 -11.84
N LEU A 184 -10.48 -15.25 -11.55
CA LEU A 184 -9.95 -14.01 -10.98
C LEU A 184 -9.29 -14.25 -9.62
N LEU A 185 -9.84 -15.14 -8.80
CA LEU A 185 -9.28 -15.44 -7.49
C LEU A 185 -7.92 -16.16 -7.61
N LEU A 186 -7.81 -17.13 -8.51
CA LEU A 186 -6.55 -17.83 -8.79
C LEU A 186 -5.49 -16.86 -9.35
N GLU A 187 -5.90 -15.97 -10.25
CA GLU A 187 -5.03 -14.92 -10.79
C GLU A 187 -4.53 -13.98 -9.67
N ASN A 188 -5.41 -13.53 -8.77
CA ASN A 188 -5.03 -12.71 -7.63
C ASN A 188 -4.09 -13.44 -6.65
N ILE A 189 -4.31 -14.74 -6.41
CA ILE A 189 -3.39 -15.55 -5.59
C ILE A 189 -2.01 -15.60 -6.25
N ASN A 190 -1.94 -15.76 -7.57
CA ASN A 190 -0.68 -15.74 -8.30
C ASN A 190 0.02 -14.37 -8.22
N TYR A 191 -0.70 -13.27 -8.46
CA TYR A 191 -0.14 -11.93 -8.31
C TYR A 191 0.35 -11.64 -6.89
N SER A 192 -0.40 -12.07 -5.88
CA SER A 192 0.00 -11.98 -4.47
C SER A 192 1.31 -12.73 -4.20
N ASN A 193 1.49 -13.93 -4.77
CA ASN A 193 2.72 -14.71 -4.65
C ASN A 193 3.91 -14.06 -5.38
N GLU A 194 3.69 -13.51 -6.57
CA GLU A 194 4.71 -12.75 -7.31
C GLU A 194 5.12 -11.49 -6.56
N TYR A 195 4.15 -10.74 -6.03
CA TYR A 195 4.38 -9.54 -5.23
C TYR A 195 5.21 -9.86 -3.97
N MET A 196 4.87 -10.92 -3.23
CA MET A 196 5.68 -11.37 -2.09
C MET A 196 7.10 -11.76 -2.50
N SER A 197 7.26 -12.44 -3.64
CA SER A 197 8.58 -12.85 -4.15
C SER A 197 9.44 -11.62 -4.49
N CYS A 198 8.86 -10.64 -5.17
CA CYS A 198 9.52 -9.37 -5.50
C CYS A 198 9.92 -8.60 -4.22
N LEU A 199 9.01 -8.49 -3.24
CA LEU A 199 9.31 -7.86 -1.95
C LEU A 199 10.42 -8.59 -1.19
N GLN A 200 10.41 -9.93 -1.21
CA GLN A 200 11.45 -10.75 -0.56
C GLN A 200 12.82 -10.48 -1.19
N GLU A 201 12.90 -10.41 -2.51
CA GLU A 201 14.13 -10.05 -3.22
C GLU A 201 14.60 -8.63 -2.91
N ALA A 202 13.69 -7.65 -2.93
CA ALA A 202 13.99 -6.27 -2.58
C ALA A 202 14.53 -6.17 -1.14
N ARG A 203 13.87 -6.83 -0.18
CA ARG A 203 14.31 -6.91 1.21
C ARG A 203 15.70 -7.53 1.32
N ASN A 204 15.97 -8.62 0.60
CA ASN A 204 17.29 -9.25 0.62
C ASN A 204 18.38 -8.32 0.08
N LYS A 205 18.09 -7.54 -0.97
CA LYS A 205 18.99 -6.51 -1.50
C LYS A 205 19.23 -5.39 -0.46
N LEU A 206 18.18 -4.94 0.23
CA LEU A 206 18.29 -3.93 1.29
C LEU A 206 19.13 -4.44 2.48
N CYS A 207 18.93 -5.68 2.93
CA CYS A 207 19.75 -6.27 3.99
C CYS A 207 21.22 -6.35 3.58
N LYS A 208 21.51 -6.80 2.35
CA LYS A 208 22.89 -6.82 1.82
C LYS A 208 23.50 -5.43 1.77
N ALA A 209 22.75 -4.45 1.24
CA ALA A 209 23.20 -3.06 1.19
C ALA A 209 23.46 -2.49 2.59
N SER A 210 22.63 -2.83 3.58
CA SER A 210 22.85 -2.42 4.97
C SER A 210 24.13 -3.03 5.55
N MET A 211 24.34 -4.33 5.37
CA MET A 211 25.56 -5.00 5.82
C MET A 211 26.82 -4.43 5.15
N GLN A 212 26.77 -4.18 3.84
CA GLN A 212 27.88 -3.57 3.10
C GLN A 212 28.16 -2.15 3.59
N LYS A 213 27.11 -1.35 3.81
CA LYS A 213 27.22 0.01 4.36
C LYS A 213 27.89 0.00 5.75
N GLU A 214 27.48 -0.93 6.63
CA GLU A 214 28.11 -1.08 7.95
C GLU A 214 29.56 -1.53 7.88
N ALA A 215 29.86 -2.50 7.01
CA ALA A 215 31.22 -2.99 6.80
C ALA A 215 32.14 -1.88 6.29
N LEU A 216 31.71 -1.14 5.26
CA LEU A 216 32.43 -0.01 4.70
C LEU A 216 32.67 1.08 5.75
N TRP A 217 31.65 1.42 6.55
CA TRP A 217 31.79 2.39 7.62
C TRP A 217 32.85 1.97 8.66
N LYS A 218 32.89 0.69 9.04
CA LYS A 218 33.89 0.16 9.98
C LYS A 218 35.30 0.22 9.40
N GLU A 219 35.46 -0.16 8.13
CA GLU A 219 36.74 -0.13 7.43
C GLU A 219 37.29 1.30 7.31
N LEU A 220 36.47 2.23 6.81
CA LEU A 220 36.84 3.64 6.68
C LEU A 220 37.17 4.27 8.04
N LEU A 221 36.41 3.95 9.09
CA LEU A 221 36.67 4.44 10.44
C LEU A 221 37.98 3.88 11.01
N SER A 222 38.31 2.62 10.71
CA SER A 222 39.58 2.01 11.11
C SER A 222 40.76 2.64 10.36
N ALA A 223 40.62 2.84 9.05
CA ALA A 223 41.64 3.47 8.20
C ALA A 223 41.91 4.91 8.64
N ALA A 224 40.87 5.70 8.92
CA ALA A 224 41.02 7.07 9.39
C ALA A 224 41.76 7.13 10.75
N LYS A 225 41.44 6.21 11.67
CA LYS A 225 42.16 6.11 12.96
C LYS A 225 43.62 5.72 12.80
N GLU A 226 43.95 4.85 11.83
CA GLU A 226 45.33 4.48 11.54
C GLU A 226 46.11 5.66 10.94
N GLU A 227 45.50 6.38 10.01
CA GLU A 227 46.06 7.59 9.41
C GLU A 227 46.37 8.65 10.47
N ASP A 228 45.41 8.92 11.37
CA ASP A 228 45.59 9.87 12.47
C ASP A 228 46.71 9.43 13.44
N ARG A 229 46.87 8.12 13.68
CA ARG A 229 47.98 7.58 14.49
C ARG A 229 49.32 7.76 13.79
N ARG A 230 49.38 7.49 12.48
CA ARG A 230 50.58 7.62 11.66
C ARG A 230 51.04 9.08 11.58
N ASN A 231 50.11 10.01 11.39
CA ASN A 231 50.41 11.45 11.31
C ASN A 231 50.97 11.97 12.64
N LYS A 232 50.36 11.60 13.78
CA LYS A 232 50.89 11.94 15.12
C LYS A 232 52.28 11.37 15.38
N ALA A 233 52.56 10.16 14.92
CA ALA A 233 53.87 9.52 15.06
C ALA A 233 54.95 10.11 14.13
N PHE A 234 54.55 10.82 13.08
CA PHE A 234 55.43 11.56 12.19
C PHE A 234 55.77 12.94 12.78
N GLU A 235 54.76 13.69 13.23
CA GLU A 235 54.96 14.98 13.90
C GLU A 235 55.85 14.87 15.15
N GLY A 236 55.68 13.81 15.96
CA GLY A 236 56.53 13.57 17.13
C GLY A 236 58.02 13.29 16.82
N ARG A 237 58.38 13.03 15.56
CA ARG A 237 59.76 12.82 15.12
C ARG A 237 60.44 14.09 14.57
N GLU A 238 59.67 15.08 14.11
CA GLU A 238 60.25 16.36 13.64
C GLU A 238 60.64 17.31 14.78
N TYR A 239 60.17 17.05 16.00
CA TYR A 239 60.47 17.86 17.19
C TYR A 239 61.46 17.21 18.18
N ASN A 240 62.17 16.15 17.79
CA ASN A 240 63.29 15.55 18.54
C ASN A 240 64.57 15.58 17.71
#